data_AF-A0AA89CEX5-F1
#
_entry.id   AF-A0AA89CEX5-F1
#
_cell.length_a   1.000
_cell.length_b   1.000
_cell.length_c   1.000
_cell.angle_alpha   90.00
_cell.angle_beta   90.00
_cell.angle_gamma   90.00
#
_symmetry.space_group_name_H-M   'P 1'
#
loop_
_entity.id
_entity.type
_entity.pdbx_description
1 polymer ?
#
loop_
_entity_poly.entity_id
_entity_poly.type
_entity_poly.pdbx_seq_one_letter_code
_entity_poly.pdbx_strand_id
1 'polypeptide(L)'
;MTLAHARRGDVDVWIVQLPGHAPYAYTHLKRVFSSDDSRHRVVTVDLKKLLTCADRDTTDYVLPSVQYWAPGKAAGIREFLDPDRDRIPDMPFITFREMRTRTLLGIPGLSKIGVASFRNGQHRARYLAYAGATILPVEIHETEADLLVRYCGE
;
A
#
# COMPACT_ATOMS: atom_id res chain seq x y z
N MET A 1 -13.49 -5.37 -7.88
CA MET A 1 -12.54 -6.37 -8.41
C MET A 1 -11.69 -6.92 -7.27
N THR A 2 -12.14 -8.02 -6.69
CA THR A 2 -11.39 -8.72 -5.64
C THR A 2 -10.04 -9.21 -6.16
N LEU A 3 -8.96 -9.02 -5.39
CA LEU A 3 -7.65 -9.57 -5.72
C LEU A 3 -7.71 -11.10 -5.77
N ALA A 4 -7.05 -11.69 -6.77
CA ALA A 4 -6.87 -13.13 -6.80
C ALA A 4 -5.92 -13.58 -5.69
N HIS A 5 -6.32 -14.63 -4.99
CA HIS A 5 -5.60 -15.23 -3.88
C HIS A 5 -5.16 -16.65 -4.28
N ALA A 6 -3.90 -16.97 -4.07
CA ALA A 6 -3.32 -18.27 -4.40
C ALA A 6 -2.36 -18.72 -3.30
N ARG A 7 -1.96 -19.98 -3.35
CA ARG A 7 -0.96 -20.56 -2.45
C ARG A 7 0.27 -20.94 -3.27
N ARG A 8 1.44 -20.42 -2.90
CA ARG A 8 2.74 -20.79 -3.50
C ARG A 8 3.54 -21.55 -2.45
N GLY A 9 3.52 -22.89 -2.54
CA GLY A 9 4.03 -23.76 -1.47
C GLY A 9 3.17 -23.64 -0.20
N ASP A 10 3.79 -23.22 0.91
CA ASP A 10 3.10 -22.98 2.19
C ASP A 10 2.77 -21.51 2.45
N VAL A 11 3.00 -20.64 1.46
CA VAL A 11 2.78 -19.19 1.61
C VAL A 11 1.55 -18.76 0.83
N ASP A 12 0.66 -18.09 1.54
CA ASP A 12 -0.47 -17.39 0.94
C ASP A 12 0.00 -16.14 0.20
N VAL A 13 -0.45 -16.00 -1.06
CA VAL A 13 -0.06 -14.92 -1.95
C VAL A 13 -1.26 -14.21 -2.55
N TRP A 14 -1.10 -12.90 -2.71
CA TRP A 14 -2.04 -12.02 -3.39
C TRP A 14 -1.44 -11.60 -4.72
N ILE A 15 -2.23 -11.71 -5.78
CA ILE A 15 -1.82 -11.36 -7.14
C ILE A 15 -2.32 -9.94 -7.43
N VAL A 16 -1.39 -8.99 -7.56
CA VAL A 16 -1.69 -7.61 -7.94
C VAL A 16 -1.50 -7.46 -9.44
N GLN A 17 -2.59 -7.11 -10.13
CA GLN A 17 -2.57 -6.88 -11.57
C GLN A 17 -1.93 -5.53 -11.92
N LEU A 18 -1.13 -5.50 -12.98
CA LEU A 18 -0.38 -4.35 -13.46
C LEU A 18 -0.72 -4.09 -14.94
N PRO A 19 -1.93 -3.59 -15.22
CA PRO A 19 -2.36 -3.33 -16.58
C PRO A 19 -1.43 -2.30 -17.25
N GLY A 20 -0.89 -2.66 -18.41
CA GLY A 20 0.00 -1.79 -19.18
C GLY A 20 1.44 -1.74 -18.67
N HIS A 21 1.81 -2.55 -17.66
CA HIS A 21 3.22 -2.67 -17.25
C HIS A 21 3.96 -3.65 -18.16
N ALA A 22 4.76 -3.11 -19.10
CA ALA A 22 5.42 -3.90 -20.14
C ALA A 22 6.31 -5.06 -19.64
N PRO A 23 7.08 -4.94 -18.55
CA PRO A 23 7.94 -6.03 -18.06
C PRO A 23 7.18 -7.27 -17.58
N TYR A 24 6.03 -7.10 -16.92
CA TYR A 24 5.21 -8.18 -16.40
C TYR A 24 3.80 -7.67 -16.06
N ALA A 25 2.79 -8.53 -16.24
CA ALA A 25 1.38 -8.17 -16.08
C ALA A 25 0.87 -8.23 -14.64
N TYR A 26 1.62 -8.82 -13.70
CA TYR A 26 1.24 -8.94 -12.30
C TYR A 26 2.47 -9.08 -11.38
N THR A 27 2.27 -8.87 -10.08
CA THR A 27 3.24 -9.24 -9.02
C THR A 27 2.55 -10.09 -7.95
N HIS A 28 3.35 -10.84 -7.20
CA HIS A 28 2.91 -11.48 -5.96
C HIS A 28 3.23 -10.63 -4.75
N LEU A 29 2.35 -10.63 -3.76
CA LEU A 29 2.62 -10.13 -2.42
C LEU A 29 2.24 -11.19 -1.40
N LYS A 30 3.00 -11.29 -0.30
CA LYS A 30 2.65 -12.13 0.86
C LYS A 30 2.44 -11.29 2.11
N ARG A 31 1.87 -11.90 3.15
CA ARG A 31 1.71 -11.27 4.46
C ARG A 31 3.08 -10.95 5.08
N VAL A 32 3.12 -9.86 5.83
CA VAL A 32 4.23 -9.50 6.72
C VAL A 32 4.15 -10.37 7.98
N PHE A 33 2.94 -10.53 8.53
CA PHE A 33 2.72 -11.30 9.76
C PHE A 33 2.10 -12.66 9.44
N SER A 34 2.87 -13.72 9.67
CA SER A 34 2.47 -15.11 9.38
C SER A 34 1.72 -15.80 10.51
N SER A 35 1.62 -15.17 11.69
CA SER A 35 0.98 -15.76 12.87
C SER A 35 -0.48 -15.33 12.96
N ASP A 36 -1.35 -16.29 13.28
CA ASP A 36 -2.76 -16.07 13.59
C ASP A 36 -2.97 -15.13 14.80
N ASP A 37 -1.96 -15.00 15.67
CA ASP A 37 -1.96 -14.12 16.84
C ASP A 37 -1.48 -12.68 16.52
N SER A 38 -1.28 -12.34 15.25
CA SER A 38 -0.71 -11.05 14.91
C SER A 38 -1.64 -9.86 15.21
N ARG A 39 -2.95 -10.04 15.42
CA ARG A 39 -3.97 -8.95 15.46
C ARG A 39 -3.91 -8.03 14.23
N HIS A 40 -3.33 -8.52 13.14
CA HIS A 40 -3.26 -7.83 11.86
C HIS A 40 -4.12 -8.57 10.85
N ARG A 41 -4.83 -7.81 10.02
CA ARG A 41 -5.64 -8.35 8.93
C ARG A 41 -5.21 -7.74 7.61
N VAL A 42 -5.38 -8.52 6.54
CA VAL A 42 -5.19 -8.06 5.18
C VAL A 42 -6.46 -7.34 4.71
N VAL A 43 -6.32 -6.12 4.21
CA VAL A 43 -7.40 -5.33 3.63
C VAL A 43 -7.02 -5.00 2.19
N THR A 44 -7.95 -5.19 1.25
CA THR A 44 -7.80 -4.68 -0.12
C THR A 44 -8.28 -3.23 -0.17
N VAL A 45 -7.44 -2.34 -0.70
CA VAL A 45 -7.73 -0.91 -0.78
C VAL A 45 -7.56 -0.37 -2.19
N ASP A 46 -8.31 0.68 -2.52
CA ASP A 46 -8.03 1.57 -3.65
C ASP A 46 -6.68 2.26 -3.40
N LEU A 47 -5.73 1.98 -4.28
CA LEU A 47 -4.35 2.43 -4.14
C LEU A 47 -4.22 3.96 -4.28
N LYS A 48 -5.06 4.59 -5.10
CA LYS A 48 -5.04 6.04 -5.28
C LYS A 48 -5.57 6.74 -4.02
N LYS A 49 -6.66 6.24 -3.44
CA LYS A 49 -7.20 6.74 -2.16
C LYS A 49 -6.18 6.56 -1.03
N LEU A 50 -5.51 5.40 -0.97
CA LEU A 50 -4.45 5.13 0.01
C LEU A 50 -3.29 6.14 -0.12
N LEU A 51 -2.75 6.34 -1.33
CA LEU A 51 -1.64 7.27 -1.55
C LEU A 51 -2.05 8.71 -1.23
N THR A 52 -3.29 9.10 -1.54
CA THR A 52 -3.82 10.42 -1.15
C THR A 52 -3.88 10.59 0.38
N CYS A 53 -4.27 9.54 1.11
CA CYS A 53 -4.22 9.55 2.58
C CYS A 53 -2.79 9.57 3.11
N ALA A 54 -1.84 8.93 2.41
CA ALA A 54 -0.44 8.90 2.80
C ALA A 54 0.30 10.21 2.53
N ASP A 55 -0.06 10.92 1.47
CA ASP A 55 0.51 12.25 1.15
C ASP A 55 0.11 13.32 2.19
N ARG A 56 -0.90 13.03 3.04
CA ARG A 56 -1.28 13.88 4.18
C ARG A 56 -0.44 13.61 5.43
N ASP A 57 0.31 12.51 5.45
CA ASP A 57 1.13 12.20 6.61
C ASP A 57 2.39 13.06 6.62
N THR A 58 2.42 14.03 7.52
CA THR A 58 3.55 14.96 7.65
C THR A 58 4.60 14.48 8.65
N THR A 59 4.43 13.29 9.24
CA THR A 59 5.41 12.78 10.22
C THR A 59 6.59 12.07 9.57
N ASP A 60 6.41 11.54 8.36
CA ASP A 60 7.43 10.79 7.64
C ASP A 60 7.84 11.47 6.32
N TYR A 61 8.93 10.99 5.74
CA TYR A 61 9.44 11.47 4.45
C TYR A 61 8.40 11.28 3.33
N VAL A 62 8.00 12.39 2.70
CA VAL A 62 7.13 12.37 1.53
C VAL A 62 7.96 11.93 0.32
N LEU A 63 7.74 10.67 -0.09
CA LEU A 63 8.35 10.17 -1.31
C LEU A 63 7.79 10.88 -2.55
N PRO A 64 8.65 11.38 -3.46
CA PRO A 64 8.20 11.98 -4.70
C PRO A 64 7.55 10.93 -5.61
N SER A 65 6.87 11.40 -6.65
CA SER A 65 6.35 10.54 -7.72
C SER A 65 7.47 9.75 -8.39
N VAL A 66 7.17 8.53 -8.85
CA VAL A 66 8.16 7.58 -9.41
C VAL A 66 8.96 8.17 -10.57
N GLN A 67 8.35 9.03 -11.39
CA GLN A 67 9.02 9.72 -12.49
C GLN A 67 10.20 10.61 -12.07
N TYR A 68 10.26 10.98 -10.79
CA TYR A 68 11.34 11.81 -10.23
C TYR A 68 12.35 10.99 -9.42
N TRP A 69 12.22 9.67 -9.39
CA TRP A 69 13.19 8.82 -8.69
C TRP A 69 14.49 8.75 -9.48
N ALA A 70 15.59 8.55 -8.76
CA ALA A 70 16.86 8.19 -9.40
C ALA A 70 16.65 6.95 -10.29
N PRO A 71 17.19 6.90 -11.53
CA PRO A 71 16.91 5.82 -12.49
C PRO A 71 17.10 4.40 -11.93
N GLY A 72 18.15 4.18 -11.15
CA GLY A 72 18.43 2.87 -10.52
C GLY A 72 17.40 2.46 -9.46
N LYS A 73 16.71 3.41 -8.82
CA LYS A 73 15.73 3.12 -7.76
C LYS A 73 14.47 2.48 -8.33
N ALA A 74 13.91 3.04 -9.40
CA ALA A 74 12.74 2.48 -10.06
C ALA A 74 13.04 1.09 -10.64
N ALA A 75 14.20 0.92 -11.27
CA ALA A 75 14.66 -0.37 -11.77
C ALA A 75 14.82 -1.42 -10.65
N GLY A 76 15.41 -1.04 -9.51
CA GLY A 76 15.55 -1.95 -8.37
C GLY A 76 14.21 -2.37 -7.75
N ILE A 77 13.24 -1.45 -7.65
CA ILE A 77 11.89 -1.81 -7.17
C ILE A 77 11.16 -2.70 -8.17
N ARG A 78 11.29 -2.42 -9.48
CA ARG A 78 10.75 -3.27 -10.54
C ARG A 78 11.28 -4.69 -10.46
N GLU A 79 12.59 -4.85 -10.33
CA GLU A 79 13.24 -6.16 -10.21
C GLU A 79 12.82 -6.89 -8.93
N PHE A 80 12.67 -6.15 -7.83
CA PHE A 80 12.20 -6.69 -6.57
C PHE A 80 10.76 -7.22 -6.62
N LEU A 81 9.92 -6.62 -7.46
CA LEU A 81 8.50 -6.97 -7.65
C LEU A 81 8.28 -7.97 -8.80
N ASP A 82 9.35 -8.46 -9.43
CA ASP A 82 9.24 -9.41 -10.54
C ASP A 82 8.68 -10.76 -10.05
N PRO A 83 7.54 -11.23 -10.59
CA PRO A 83 6.86 -12.44 -10.10
C PRO A 83 7.67 -13.72 -10.29
N ASP A 84 8.64 -13.72 -11.21
CA ASP A 84 9.48 -14.87 -11.54
C ASP A 84 10.64 -15.05 -10.55
N ARG A 85 10.84 -14.09 -9.62
CA ARG A 85 11.81 -14.23 -8.54
C ARG A 85 11.31 -15.20 -7.47
N ASP A 86 12.26 -15.90 -6.84
CA ASP A 86 11.96 -16.81 -5.73
C ASP A 86 11.45 -16.06 -4.50
N ARG A 87 11.99 -14.87 -4.25
CA ARG A 87 11.61 -14.03 -3.13
C ARG A 87 10.28 -13.35 -3.42
N ILE A 88 9.26 -13.71 -2.65
CA ILE A 88 7.95 -13.04 -2.67
C ILE A 88 8.01 -11.78 -1.78
N PRO A 89 7.74 -10.59 -2.31
CA PRO A 89 7.68 -9.35 -1.52
C PRO A 89 6.58 -9.36 -0.47
N ASP A 90 6.85 -8.76 0.69
CA ASP A 90 5.78 -8.50 1.66
C ASP A 90 4.89 -7.34 1.18
N MET A 91 3.58 -7.50 1.38
CA MET A 91 2.62 -6.43 1.22
C MET A 91 2.93 -5.25 2.16
N PRO A 92 2.47 -4.03 1.85
CA PRO A 92 2.70 -2.91 2.75
C PRO A 92 2.01 -3.10 4.09
N PHE A 93 2.76 -2.89 5.18
CA PHE A 93 2.22 -2.72 6.53
C PHE A 93 2.03 -1.23 6.80
N ILE A 94 0.80 -0.85 7.15
CA ILE A 94 0.41 0.54 7.38
C ILE A 94 -0.30 0.71 8.72
N THR A 95 -0.31 1.94 9.21
CA THR A 95 -1.23 2.38 10.26
C THR A 95 -2.17 3.46 9.72
N PHE A 96 -3.37 3.55 10.27
CA PHE A 96 -4.38 4.49 9.80
C PHE A 96 -5.04 5.25 10.95
N ARG A 97 -5.23 6.56 10.78
CA ARG A 97 -5.89 7.42 11.76
C ARG A 97 -6.68 8.53 11.11
N GLU A 98 -7.61 9.11 11.89
CA GLU A 98 -8.23 10.39 11.54
C GLU A 98 -7.48 11.55 12.19
N MET A 99 -7.33 12.64 11.44
CA MET A 99 -6.82 13.91 11.94
C MET A 99 -7.81 15.02 11.61
N ARG A 100 -7.97 15.99 12.51
CA ARG A 100 -8.72 17.22 12.21
C ARG A 100 -7.84 18.18 11.42
N THR A 101 -8.37 18.73 10.32
CA THR A 101 -7.68 19.77 9.56
C THR A 101 -7.55 21.03 10.40
N ARG A 102 -6.37 21.66 10.43
CA ARG A 102 -6.26 23.02 10.97
C ARG A 102 -6.78 24.01 9.92
N THR A 103 -7.62 24.95 10.34
CA THR A 103 -8.01 26.10 9.51
C THR A 103 -6.82 27.04 9.30
N LEU A 104 -6.95 28.01 8.39
CA LEU A 104 -5.92 29.00 8.10
C LEU A 104 -5.50 29.84 9.33
N LEU A 105 -6.33 29.89 10.38
CA LEU A 105 -6.07 30.54 11.67
C LEU A 105 -5.61 29.56 12.76
N GLY A 106 -5.27 28.31 12.41
CA GLY A 106 -4.84 27.29 13.37
C GLY A 106 -5.96 26.66 14.19
N ILE A 107 -7.21 27.10 14.04
CA ILE A 107 -8.37 26.55 14.75
C ILE A 107 -8.67 25.14 14.20
N PRO A 108 -8.89 24.11 15.04
CA PRO A 108 -9.29 22.79 14.58
C PRO A 108 -10.62 22.86 13.80
N GLY A 109 -10.57 22.48 12.53
CA GLY A 109 -11.76 22.35 11.69
C GLY A 109 -12.62 21.16 12.11
N LEU A 110 -13.90 21.22 11.73
CA LEU A 110 -14.86 20.14 11.97
C LEU A 110 -14.64 18.93 11.04
N SER A 111 -14.00 19.16 9.89
CA SER A 111 -13.62 18.11 8.94
C SER A 111 -12.52 17.21 9.50
N LYS A 112 -12.77 15.90 9.45
CA LYS A 112 -11.77 14.87 9.68
C LYS A 112 -11.26 14.35 8.34
N ILE A 113 -9.95 14.18 8.26
CA ILE A 113 -9.28 13.58 7.12
C ILE A 113 -8.60 12.28 7.56
N GLY A 114 -8.64 11.27 6.69
CA GLY A 114 -7.86 10.05 6.85
C GLY A 114 -6.39 10.30 6.54
N VAL A 115 -5.53 9.75 7.38
CA VAL A 115 -4.07 9.78 7.24
C VAL A 115 -3.55 8.34 7.34
N ALA A 116 -2.77 7.93 6.34
CA ALA A 116 -2.14 6.61 6.28
C ALA A 116 -0.62 6.76 6.46
N SER A 117 -0.03 6.00 7.39
CA SER A 117 1.41 5.99 7.60
C SER A 117 1.97 4.62 7.21
N PHE A 118 3.00 4.59 6.36
CA PHE A 118 3.64 3.35 5.95
C PHE A 118 4.70 2.94 6.97
N ARG A 119 4.54 1.77 7.59
CA ARG A 119 5.59 1.15 8.42
C ARG A 119 6.60 0.39 7.56
N ASN A 120 6.15 -0.11 6.41
CA ASN A 120 7.02 -0.59 5.34
C ASN A 120 6.34 -0.39 3.97
N GLY A 121 7.04 -0.66 2.87
CA GLY A 121 6.38 -0.82 1.57
C GLY A 121 5.93 0.45 0.85
N GLN A 122 6.20 1.65 1.37
CA GLN A 122 5.84 2.93 0.74
C GLN A 122 6.35 3.05 -0.72
N HIS A 123 7.62 2.70 -0.96
CA HIS A 123 8.19 2.68 -2.30
C HIS A 123 7.47 1.67 -3.22
N ARG A 124 7.13 0.48 -2.71
CA ARG A 124 6.44 -0.53 -3.51
C ARG A 124 5.04 -0.06 -3.89
N ALA A 125 4.29 0.47 -2.92
CA ALA A 125 2.94 1.01 -3.18
C ALA A 125 2.97 2.10 -4.26
N ARG A 126 3.91 3.06 -4.19
CA ARG A 126 4.05 4.10 -5.22
C ARG A 126 4.46 3.53 -6.58
N TYR A 127 5.38 2.56 -6.61
CA TYR A 127 5.77 1.91 -7.86
C TYR A 127 4.60 1.13 -8.48
N LEU A 128 3.84 0.39 -7.68
CA LEU A 128 2.69 -0.37 -8.16
C LEU A 128 1.61 0.55 -8.75
N ALA A 129 1.35 1.70 -8.12
CA ALA A 129 0.46 2.71 -8.68
C ALA A 129 0.98 3.25 -10.02
N TYR A 130 2.27 3.56 -10.11
CA TYR A 130 2.92 3.98 -11.35
C TYR A 130 2.86 2.89 -12.44
N ALA A 131 2.95 1.62 -12.05
CA ALA A 131 2.82 0.46 -12.91
C ALA A 131 1.36 0.07 -13.23
N GLY A 132 0.38 0.89 -12.84
CA GLY A 132 -1.02 0.72 -13.23
C GLY A 132 -1.89 -0.06 -12.24
N ALA A 133 -1.37 -0.50 -11.09
CA ALA A 133 -2.20 -1.12 -10.06
C ALA A 133 -3.24 -0.11 -9.55
N THR A 134 -4.51 -0.53 -9.49
CA THR A 134 -5.61 0.26 -8.92
C THR A 134 -5.97 -0.19 -7.52
N ILE A 135 -5.72 -1.46 -7.21
CA ILE A 135 -6.02 -2.11 -5.94
C ILE A 135 -4.75 -2.70 -5.34
N LEU A 136 -4.65 -2.68 -4.01
CA LEU A 136 -3.49 -3.19 -3.29
C LEU A 136 -3.92 -3.90 -2.01
N PRO A 137 -3.40 -5.11 -1.71
CA PRO A 137 -3.55 -5.70 -0.40
C PRO A 137 -2.55 -5.01 0.53
N VAL A 138 -3.03 -4.59 1.69
CA VAL A 138 -2.20 -4.02 2.76
C VAL A 138 -2.51 -4.73 4.06
N GLU A 139 -1.51 -4.81 4.91
CA GLU A 139 -1.66 -5.34 6.26
C GLU A 139 -1.77 -4.18 7.25
N ILE A 140 -2.71 -4.29 8.19
CA ILE A 140 -3.03 -3.25 9.16
C ILE A 140 -3.56 -3.89 10.45
N HIS A 141 -3.36 -3.21 11.59
CA HIS A 141 -3.92 -3.65 12.87
C HIS A 141 -5.45 -3.70 12.80
N GLU A 142 -6.05 -4.75 13.35
CA GLU A 142 -7.49 -5.03 13.23
C GLU A 142 -8.38 -3.86 13.70
N THR A 143 -7.95 -3.13 14.73
CA THR A 143 -8.68 -1.98 15.30
C THR A 143 -8.72 -0.75 14.40
N GLU A 144 -7.78 -0.63 13.46
CA GLU A 144 -7.68 0.50 12.52
C GLU A 144 -8.31 0.16 11.16
N ALA A 145 -8.60 -1.12 10.94
CA ALA A 145 -8.83 -1.64 9.62
C ALA A 145 -10.21 -1.26 9.06
N ASP A 146 -11.25 -1.15 9.88
CA ASP A 146 -12.57 -0.68 9.43
C ASP A 146 -12.53 0.81 9.06
N LEU A 147 -11.70 1.57 9.77
CA LEU A 147 -11.46 2.97 9.45
C LEU A 147 -10.75 3.11 8.10
N LEU A 148 -9.72 2.30 7.85
CA LEU A 148 -9.06 2.24 6.55
C LEU A 148 -10.05 1.92 5.43
N VAL A 149 -10.88 0.88 5.58
CA VAL A 149 -11.88 0.49 4.58
C VAL A 149 -12.85 1.64 4.28
N ARG A 150 -13.26 2.40 5.29
CA ARG A 150 -14.15 3.55 5.09
C ARG A 150 -13.55 4.62 4.16
N TYR A 151 -12.24 4.87 4.27
CA TYR A 151 -11.58 5.94 3.50
C TYR A 151 -10.97 5.45 2.19
N CYS A 152 -10.45 4.23 2.19
CA CYS A 152 -9.62 3.68 1.12
C CYS A 152 -10.13 2.34 0.59
N GLY A 153 -11.30 1.86 1.03
CA GLY A 153 -11.89 0.64 0.48
C GLY A 153 -12.08 0.73 -1.04
N GLU A 154 -12.12 -0.45 -1.66
CA GLU A 154 -12.47 -0.63 -3.07
C GLU A 154 -13.86 -0.06 -3.39
#